data_AF-A0AA39XMR2-F1
#
_entry.id   AF-A0AA39XMR2-F1
#
_cell.length_a   1.000
_cell.length_b   1.000
_cell.length_c   1.000
_cell.angle_alpha   90.00
_cell.angle_beta   90.00
_cell.angle_gamma   90.00
#
_symmetry.space_group_name_H-M   'P 1'
#
loop_
_entity.id
_entity.type
_entity.pdbx_description
1 polymer ?
#
loop_
_entity_poly.entity_id
_entity_poly.type
_entity_poly.pdbx_seq_one_letter_code
_entity_poly.pdbx_strand_id
1 'polypeptide(L)'
;MGAFLLTLTTILGGAATLASADCTREGLLAAANSYVAAVTAGKIDGLNLATTNFTYQENNKKADIKKGVLSQPLKIDLNRSTADTVACASYTMIISSTGAKPYVLAAQLRHPGNDTTVISTIDIIAATTGSLFFNAKQTLGYIQKEDWGTLAPENRPSRELLKKVGDAYLDMWTDAKAADTIPWGTQCERVEGSALTRPCGGSLPHGGSTKPNGNRRYVIDETVGSVDVLCSFDSLGNYPDSHEVRVEAGKVKYVHTITV
;
A
#
# COMPACT_ATOMS: atom_id res chain seq x y z
N MET A 1 69.49 -19.93 -36.47
CA MET A 1 68.82 -18.93 -35.59
C MET A 1 67.46 -18.63 -36.20
N GLY A 2 66.42 -19.36 -35.79
CA GLY A 2 65.05 -19.16 -36.27
C GLY A 2 64.22 -18.51 -35.16
N ALA A 3 63.68 -17.32 -35.42
CA ALA A 3 62.84 -16.59 -34.48
C ALA A 3 61.37 -16.97 -34.70
N PHE A 4 60.74 -17.54 -33.68
CA PHE A 4 59.29 -17.77 -33.62
C PHE A 4 58.60 -16.49 -33.15
N LEU A 5 57.72 -15.90 -33.97
CA LEU A 5 56.80 -14.84 -33.54
C LEU A 5 55.56 -15.48 -32.90
N LEU A 6 55.38 -15.28 -31.60
CA LEU A 6 54.13 -15.59 -30.90
C LEU A 6 53.15 -14.42 -31.09
N THR A 7 52.02 -14.66 -31.75
CA THR A 7 50.91 -13.70 -31.85
C THR A 7 50.02 -13.87 -30.62
N LEU A 8 49.91 -12.81 -29.81
CA LEU A 8 49.09 -12.78 -28.60
C LEU A 8 47.71 -12.20 -28.95
N THR A 9 46.69 -13.05 -29.00
CA THR A 9 45.30 -12.66 -29.26
C THR A 9 44.66 -12.17 -27.95
N THR A 10 44.48 -10.86 -27.81
CA THR A 10 43.74 -10.25 -26.69
C THR A 10 42.23 -10.45 -26.89
N ILE A 11 41.61 -11.29 -26.07
CA ILE A 11 40.14 -11.42 -25.99
C ILE A 11 39.62 -10.26 -25.14
N LEU A 12 39.00 -9.26 -25.76
CA LEU A 12 38.22 -8.23 -25.07
C LEU A 12 36.90 -8.87 -24.58
N GLY A 13 36.86 -9.27 -23.31
CA GLY A 13 35.61 -9.67 -22.65
C GLY A 13 34.73 -8.44 -22.42
N GLY A 14 33.71 -8.26 -23.26
CA GLY A 14 32.66 -7.28 -23.02
C GLY A 14 31.85 -7.69 -21.80
N ALA A 15 32.01 -6.96 -20.69
CA ALA A 15 31.08 -7.05 -19.57
C ALA A 15 29.74 -6.50 -20.06
N ALA A 16 28.80 -7.39 -20.37
CA ALA A 16 27.41 -6.99 -20.55
C ALA A 16 26.94 -6.39 -19.21
N THR A 17 26.81 -5.07 -19.15
CA THR A 17 26.07 -4.43 -18.06
C THR A 17 24.64 -4.93 -18.18
N LEU A 18 24.27 -5.90 -17.34
CA LEU A 18 22.88 -6.23 -17.10
C LEU A 18 22.21 -4.91 -16.73
N ALA A 19 21.38 -4.37 -17.63
CA ALA A 19 20.53 -3.24 -17.31
C ALA A 19 19.69 -3.71 -16.11
N SER A 20 19.95 -3.14 -14.93
CA SER A 20 19.06 -3.31 -13.80
C SER A 20 17.71 -2.79 -14.29
N ALA A 21 16.67 -3.63 -14.29
CA ALA A 21 15.32 -3.14 -14.49
C ALA A 21 15.12 -2.04 -13.44
N ASP A 22 14.76 -0.82 -13.85
CA ASP A 22 14.46 0.22 -12.89
C ASP A 22 13.05 -0.01 -12.34
N CYS A 23 12.87 0.23 -11.04
CA CYS A 23 11.55 0.14 -10.44
C CYS A 23 10.72 1.37 -10.84
N THR A 24 10.07 1.28 -11.99
CA THR A 24 9.32 2.41 -12.58
C THR A 24 7.92 2.54 -11.99
N ARG A 25 7.43 3.78 -11.88
CA ARG A 25 6.06 4.07 -11.46
C ARG A 25 5.05 3.41 -12.39
N GLU A 26 5.29 3.50 -13.70
CA GLU A 26 4.44 2.94 -14.74
C GLU A 26 4.34 1.42 -14.61
N GLY A 27 5.46 0.74 -14.36
CA GLY A 27 5.49 -0.70 -14.13
C GLY A 27 4.73 -1.11 -12.88
N LEU A 28 4.92 -0.40 -11.76
CA LEU A 28 4.20 -0.66 -10.51
C LEU A 28 2.68 -0.48 -10.66
N LEU A 29 2.24 0.57 -11.36
CA LEU A 29 0.83 0.82 -11.63
C LEU A 29 0.24 -0.16 -12.65
N ALA A 30 1.03 -0.63 -13.62
CA ALA A 30 0.61 -1.70 -14.52
C ALA A 30 0.36 -3.03 -13.78
N ALA A 31 1.23 -3.38 -12.82
CA ALA A 31 1.01 -4.54 -11.95
C ALA A 31 -0.19 -4.35 -11.01
N ALA A 32 -0.39 -3.15 -10.46
CA ALA A 32 -1.60 -2.84 -9.68
C ALA A 32 -2.88 -3.00 -10.52
N ASN A 33 -2.87 -2.56 -11.78
CA ASN A 33 -4.00 -2.72 -12.69
C ASN A 33 -4.29 -4.19 -13.01
N SER A 34 -3.27 -5.05 -13.13
CA SER A 34 -3.50 -6.49 -13.32
C SER A 34 -4.09 -7.15 -12.06
N TYR A 35 -3.71 -6.70 -10.86
CA TYR A 35 -4.37 -7.06 -9.61
C TYR A 35 -5.84 -6.64 -9.56
N VAL A 36 -6.16 -5.40 -9.93
CA VAL A 36 -7.56 -4.92 -10.02
C VAL A 36 -8.38 -5.75 -11.00
N ALA A 37 -7.80 -6.12 -12.15
CA ALA A 37 -8.44 -7.01 -13.12
C ALA A 37 -8.68 -8.42 -12.52
N ALA A 38 -7.72 -8.95 -11.75
CA ALA A 38 -7.86 -10.25 -11.09
C ALA A 38 -8.98 -10.25 -10.05
N VAL A 39 -9.07 -9.19 -9.22
CA VAL A 39 -10.17 -9.00 -8.25
C VAL A 39 -11.52 -8.90 -8.97
N THR A 40 -11.59 -8.15 -10.08
CA THR A 40 -12.82 -7.99 -10.87
C THR A 40 -13.29 -9.33 -11.44
N ALA A 41 -12.36 -10.13 -11.96
CA ALA A 41 -12.66 -11.40 -12.60
C ALA A 41 -12.84 -12.57 -11.61
N GLY A 42 -12.32 -12.46 -10.38
CA GLY A 42 -12.18 -13.60 -9.46
C GLY A 42 -11.22 -14.66 -9.99
N LYS A 43 -10.21 -14.25 -10.75
CA LYS A 43 -9.26 -15.14 -11.44
C LYS A 43 -7.86 -14.55 -11.42
N ILE A 44 -6.86 -15.41 -11.24
CA ILE A 44 -5.45 -15.00 -11.09
C ILE A 44 -4.59 -15.25 -12.34
N ASP A 45 -5.17 -15.81 -13.41
CA ASP A 45 -4.44 -16.24 -14.60
C ASP A 45 -3.71 -15.08 -15.31
N GLY A 46 -4.15 -13.84 -15.10
CA GLY A 46 -3.51 -12.63 -15.63
C GLY A 46 -2.39 -12.05 -14.76
N LEU A 47 -2.09 -12.65 -13.59
CA LEU A 47 -1.04 -12.19 -12.70
C LEU A 47 0.27 -12.89 -13.04
N ASN A 48 1.33 -12.12 -13.30
CA ASN A 48 2.68 -12.66 -13.46
C ASN A 48 3.34 -12.85 -12.10
N LEU A 49 3.07 -14.00 -11.46
CA LEU A 49 3.58 -14.31 -10.12
C LEU A 49 4.98 -14.93 -10.18
N ALA A 50 5.82 -14.61 -9.20
CA ALA A 50 7.11 -15.26 -9.05
C ALA A 50 6.95 -16.79 -8.95
N THR A 51 7.73 -17.54 -9.72
CA THR A 51 7.68 -19.02 -9.72
C THR A 51 8.33 -19.63 -8.48
N THR A 52 9.17 -18.85 -7.79
CA THR A 52 9.82 -19.22 -6.53
C THR A 52 9.61 -18.11 -5.51
N ASN A 53 9.49 -18.49 -4.22
CA ASN A 53 9.34 -17.58 -3.09
C ASN A 53 8.16 -16.59 -3.18
N PHE A 54 7.15 -16.87 -3.99
CA PHE A 54 5.91 -16.09 -4.00
C PHE A 54 5.17 -16.20 -2.67
N THR A 55 4.68 -15.08 -2.15
CA THR A 55 3.86 -15.03 -0.93
C THR A 55 2.49 -14.41 -1.20
N TYR A 56 1.45 -15.15 -0.80
CA TYR A 56 0.10 -14.62 -0.67
C TYR A 56 -0.31 -14.59 0.81
N GLN A 57 -0.85 -13.46 1.24
CA GLN A 57 -1.46 -13.36 2.56
C GLN A 57 -2.71 -12.49 2.54
N GLU A 58 -3.66 -12.87 3.39
CA GLU A 58 -4.87 -12.10 3.67
C GLU A 58 -4.97 -11.90 5.18
N ASN A 59 -5.31 -10.69 5.62
CA ASN A 59 -5.61 -10.37 7.01
C ASN A 59 -4.49 -10.84 7.95
N ASN A 60 -3.24 -10.48 7.62
CA ASN A 60 -2.00 -10.84 8.32
C ASN A 60 -1.71 -12.35 8.43
N LYS A 61 -2.35 -13.19 7.59
CA LYS A 61 -2.16 -14.64 7.59
C LYS A 61 -1.80 -15.14 6.20
N LYS A 62 -0.78 -15.98 6.11
CA LYS A 62 -0.46 -16.72 4.88
C LYS A 62 -1.68 -17.51 4.43
N ALA A 63 -1.99 -17.42 3.14
CA ALA A 63 -3.16 -18.05 2.54
C ALA A 63 -2.81 -18.68 1.20
N ASP A 64 -3.74 -19.49 0.69
CA ASP A 64 -3.70 -19.99 -0.69
C ASP A 64 -4.36 -18.92 -1.59
N ILE A 65 -3.63 -18.44 -2.60
CA ILE A 65 -4.11 -17.42 -3.55
C ILE A 65 -5.37 -17.85 -4.31
N LYS A 66 -5.64 -19.16 -4.41
CA LYS A 66 -6.86 -19.70 -5.03
C LYS A 66 -8.08 -19.62 -4.11
N LYS A 67 -7.94 -19.07 -2.90
CA LYS A 67 -8.99 -18.90 -1.90
C LYS A 67 -9.12 -17.42 -1.54
N GLY A 68 -10.12 -17.12 -0.71
CA GLY A 68 -10.31 -15.78 -0.17
C GLY A 68 -10.87 -14.79 -1.18
N VAL A 69 -10.41 -13.54 -1.13
CA VAL A 69 -11.00 -12.44 -1.89
C VAL A 69 -10.73 -12.53 -3.40
N LEU A 70 -9.61 -13.14 -3.81
CA LEU A 70 -9.25 -13.30 -5.22
C LEU A 70 -9.97 -14.46 -5.93
N SER A 71 -10.67 -15.32 -5.21
CA SER A 71 -11.35 -16.50 -5.80
C SER A 71 -12.81 -16.25 -6.18
N GLN A 72 -13.30 -15.02 -5.97
CA GLN A 72 -14.68 -14.62 -6.30
C GLN A 72 -14.66 -13.29 -7.05
N PRO A 73 -15.48 -13.13 -8.10
CA PRO A 73 -15.55 -11.86 -8.82
C PRO A 73 -16.16 -10.78 -7.93
N LEU A 74 -15.51 -9.62 -7.86
CA LEU A 74 -16.04 -8.44 -7.19
C LEU A 74 -16.39 -7.35 -8.20
N LYS A 75 -17.60 -6.78 -8.09
CA LYS A 75 -17.91 -5.53 -8.77
C LYS A 75 -17.24 -4.38 -8.02
N ILE A 76 -16.19 -3.83 -8.63
CA ILE A 76 -15.47 -2.68 -8.07
C ILE A 76 -16.27 -1.40 -8.37
N ASP A 77 -16.62 -0.66 -7.32
CA ASP A 77 -17.29 0.64 -7.44
C ASP A 77 -16.27 1.80 -7.42
N LEU A 78 -15.15 1.63 -6.71
CA LEU A 78 -14.02 2.57 -6.69
C LEU A 78 -12.72 1.81 -6.45
N ASN A 79 -11.64 2.21 -7.12
CA ASN A 79 -10.29 1.79 -6.77
C ASN A 79 -9.29 2.94 -6.96
N ARG A 80 -8.17 2.86 -6.24
CA ARG A 80 -7.03 3.78 -6.37
C ARG A 80 -5.74 3.01 -6.11
N SER A 81 -4.71 3.30 -6.90
CA SER A 81 -3.37 2.76 -6.68
C SER A 81 -2.32 3.85 -6.51
N THR A 82 -1.33 3.59 -5.66
CA THR A 82 -0.12 4.40 -5.46
C THR A 82 1.12 3.54 -5.67
N ALA A 83 2.26 4.19 -5.96
CA ALA A 83 3.49 3.52 -6.35
C ALA A 83 4.70 4.03 -5.57
N ASP A 84 5.41 3.11 -4.94
CA ASP A 84 6.64 3.34 -4.20
C ASP A 84 7.83 2.76 -4.97
N THR A 85 8.52 3.63 -5.71
CA THR A 85 9.67 3.26 -6.55
C THR A 85 10.91 2.93 -5.72
N VAL A 86 10.96 3.31 -4.43
CA VAL A 86 12.09 3.01 -3.54
C VAL A 86 11.93 1.62 -2.92
N ALA A 87 10.71 1.26 -2.50
CA ALA A 87 10.42 -0.05 -1.93
C ALA A 87 10.05 -1.11 -2.99
N CYS A 88 10.03 -0.72 -4.25
CA CYS A 88 9.48 -1.45 -5.38
C CYS A 88 8.16 -2.17 -5.09
N ALA A 89 7.18 -1.35 -4.70
CA ALA A 89 5.88 -1.80 -4.24
C ALA A 89 4.77 -0.85 -4.71
N SER A 90 3.56 -1.36 -4.79
CA SER A 90 2.35 -0.55 -4.99
C SER A 90 1.34 -0.84 -3.90
N TYR A 91 0.49 0.15 -3.61
CA TYR A 91 -0.68 -0.01 -2.76
C TYR A 91 -1.92 0.19 -3.64
N THR A 92 -2.97 -0.58 -3.38
CA THR A 92 -4.26 -0.44 -4.05
C THR A 92 -5.40 -0.54 -3.03
N MET A 93 -6.21 0.50 -2.96
CA MET A 93 -7.47 0.49 -2.24
C MET A 93 -8.61 0.14 -3.21
N ILE A 94 -9.51 -0.77 -2.80
CA ILE A 94 -10.70 -1.17 -3.57
C ILE A 94 -11.93 -1.06 -2.68
N ILE A 95 -13.01 -0.48 -3.21
CA ILE A 95 -14.34 -0.51 -2.61
C ILE A 95 -15.27 -1.29 -3.55
N SER A 96 -15.80 -2.39 -3.03
CA SER A 96 -16.91 -3.14 -3.61
C SER A 96 -18.10 -3.02 -2.66
N SER A 97 -18.99 -2.07 -2.95
CA SER A 97 -20.13 -1.72 -2.10
C SER A 97 -21.42 -2.45 -2.51
N THR A 98 -21.41 -3.07 -3.70
CA THR A 98 -22.56 -3.76 -4.28
C THR A 98 -22.26 -5.25 -4.48
N GLY A 99 -23.09 -6.12 -3.89
CA GLY A 99 -22.92 -7.57 -3.94
C GLY A 99 -23.48 -8.25 -2.68
N ALA A 100 -23.53 -9.59 -2.70
CA ALA A 100 -23.96 -10.37 -1.52
C ALA A 100 -23.01 -10.21 -0.33
N LYS A 101 -21.72 -9.96 -0.61
CA LYS A 101 -20.70 -9.68 0.38
C LYS A 101 -19.87 -8.47 -0.06
N PRO A 102 -20.10 -7.28 0.53
CA PRO A 102 -19.34 -6.08 0.22
C PRO A 102 -17.94 -6.14 0.85
N TYR A 103 -17.00 -5.42 0.24
CA TYR A 103 -15.60 -5.37 0.67
C TYR A 103 -15.02 -3.95 0.59
N VAL A 104 -14.12 -3.66 1.53
CA VAL A 104 -13.11 -2.60 1.39
C VAL A 104 -11.76 -3.28 1.55
N LEU A 105 -10.91 -3.18 0.52
CA LEU A 105 -9.62 -3.86 0.45
C LEU A 105 -8.49 -2.85 0.46
N ALA A 106 -7.42 -3.20 1.17
CA ALA A 106 -6.12 -2.55 1.10
C ALA A 106 -5.10 -3.61 0.70
N ALA A 107 -4.50 -3.47 -0.48
CA ALA A 107 -3.57 -4.46 -1.01
C ALA A 107 -2.20 -3.83 -1.30
N GLN A 108 -1.14 -4.47 -0.84
CA GLN A 108 0.23 -4.17 -1.28
C GLN A 108 0.73 -5.26 -2.24
N LEU A 109 1.26 -4.84 -3.38
CA LEU A 109 2.05 -5.69 -4.27
C LEU A 109 3.52 -5.36 -4.09
N ARG A 110 4.38 -6.38 -4.04
CA ARG A 110 5.83 -6.20 -4.02
C ARG A 110 6.47 -6.96 -5.17
N HIS A 111 7.61 -6.43 -5.61
CA HIS A 111 8.34 -6.90 -6.76
C HIS A 111 9.74 -7.37 -6.35
N PRO A 112 10.29 -8.43 -6.97
CA PRO A 112 11.62 -8.91 -6.66
C PRO A 112 12.69 -7.97 -7.24
N GLY A 113 13.60 -7.50 -6.39
CA GLY A 113 14.58 -6.50 -6.80
C GLY A 113 13.89 -5.23 -7.31
N ASN A 114 14.17 -4.85 -8.55
CA ASN A 114 13.53 -3.73 -9.22
C ASN A 114 12.69 -4.16 -10.44
N ASP A 115 12.37 -5.45 -10.57
CA ASP A 115 11.60 -5.98 -11.70
C ASP A 115 10.10 -5.85 -11.47
N THR A 116 9.51 -4.78 -12.00
CA THR A 116 8.07 -4.52 -11.90
C THR A 116 7.21 -5.50 -12.69
N THR A 117 7.79 -6.36 -13.53
CA THR A 117 7.01 -7.29 -14.36
C THR A 117 6.58 -8.54 -13.59
N VAL A 118 7.25 -8.87 -12.48
CA VAL A 118 7.00 -10.06 -11.67
C VAL A 118 6.51 -9.65 -10.28
N ILE A 119 5.44 -10.27 -9.78
CA ILE A 119 4.90 -10.03 -8.43
C ILE A 119 5.46 -11.10 -7.47
N SER A 120 6.22 -10.67 -6.47
CA SER A 120 6.77 -11.57 -5.43
C SER A 120 5.86 -11.71 -4.21
N THR A 121 5.07 -10.68 -3.90
CA THR A 121 4.11 -10.70 -2.79
C THR A 121 2.81 -10.02 -3.15
N ILE A 122 1.70 -10.62 -2.73
CA ILE A 122 0.38 -9.98 -2.65
C ILE A 122 -0.08 -10.08 -1.20
N ASP A 123 -0.24 -8.94 -0.55
CA ASP A 123 -0.67 -8.82 0.85
C ASP A 123 -1.93 -7.98 0.93
N ILE A 124 -3.01 -8.54 1.46
CA ILE A 124 -4.33 -7.91 1.45
C ILE A 124 -4.90 -7.84 2.87
N ILE A 125 -5.35 -6.65 3.27
CA ILE A 125 -6.33 -6.49 4.35
C ILE A 125 -7.71 -6.35 3.70
N ALA A 126 -8.60 -7.28 4.04
CA ALA A 126 -9.91 -7.45 3.43
C ALA A 126 -11.02 -7.32 4.47
N ALA A 127 -11.50 -6.10 4.68
CA ALA A 127 -12.65 -5.84 5.55
C ALA A 127 -13.97 -6.12 4.82
N THR A 128 -14.92 -6.69 5.56
CA THR A 128 -16.24 -7.10 5.09
C THR A 128 -17.25 -6.97 6.24
N THR A 129 -18.52 -7.28 6.01
CA THR A 129 -19.55 -7.39 7.07
C THR A 129 -19.01 -8.07 8.34
N GLY A 130 -19.09 -7.37 9.47
CA GLY A 130 -18.57 -7.82 10.77
C GLY A 130 -17.26 -7.16 11.19
N SER A 131 -16.51 -6.58 10.25
CA SER A 131 -15.30 -5.81 10.53
C SER A 131 -15.60 -4.48 11.24
N LEU A 132 -14.59 -3.93 11.93
CA LEU A 132 -14.74 -2.75 12.78
C LEU A 132 -15.26 -1.55 11.99
N PHE A 133 -16.37 -0.97 12.45
CA PHE A 133 -17.07 0.16 11.82
C PHE A 133 -17.43 -0.01 10.34
N PHE A 134 -17.47 -1.25 9.83
CA PHE A 134 -17.58 -1.50 8.41
C PHE A 134 -18.96 -1.17 7.83
N ASN A 135 -18.97 -0.34 6.79
CA ASN A 135 -20.08 -0.10 5.86
C ASN A 135 -19.55 0.40 4.51
N ALA A 136 -19.33 -0.50 3.56
CA ALA A 136 -18.74 -0.17 2.26
C ALA A 136 -19.48 0.93 1.48
N LYS A 137 -20.82 1.01 1.56
CA LYS A 137 -21.60 2.07 0.87
C LYS A 137 -21.34 3.43 1.50
N GLN A 138 -21.25 3.49 2.82
CA GLN A 138 -20.95 4.71 3.55
C GLN A 138 -19.51 5.16 3.27
N THR A 139 -18.54 4.24 3.32
CA THR A 139 -17.14 4.49 2.94
C THR A 139 -17.04 5.02 1.51
N LEU A 140 -17.70 4.39 0.53
CA LEU A 140 -17.78 4.88 -0.85
C LEU A 140 -18.33 6.31 -0.91
N GLY A 141 -19.42 6.58 -0.16
CA GLY A 141 -20.09 7.88 -0.11
C GLY A 141 -19.21 9.04 0.35
N TYR A 142 -18.15 8.76 1.12
CA TYR A 142 -17.14 9.73 1.55
C TYR A 142 -15.98 9.78 0.56
N ILE A 143 -15.34 8.63 0.30
CA ILE A 143 -14.07 8.57 -0.42
C ILE A 143 -14.21 9.00 -1.89
N GLN A 144 -15.36 8.77 -2.53
CA GLN A 144 -15.58 9.22 -3.92
C GLN A 144 -15.59 10.75 -4.09
N LYS A 145 -15.62 11.53 -2.99
CA LYS A 145 -15.61 13.00 -3.01
C LYS A 145 -14.22 13.59 -2.77
N GLU A 146 -13.24 12.76 -2.45
CA GLU A 146 -11.88 13.18 -2.15
C GLU A 146 -11.04 13.30 -3.42
N ASP A 147 -10.05 14.18 -3.41
CA ASP A 147 -9.07 14.30 -4.50
C ASP A 147 -7.76 13.60 -4.13
N TRP A 148 -7.48 12.50 -4.81
CA TRP A 148 -6.25 11.73 -4.66
C TRP A 148 -5.32 11.84 -5.87
N GLY A 149 -5.49 12.89 -6.67
CA GLY A 149 -4.64 13.17 -7.83
C GLY A 149 -3.18 13.41 -7.47
N THR A 150 -2.35 13.45 -8.52
CA THR A 150 -0.94 13.82 -8.42
C THR A 150 -0.81 15.25 -7.90
N LEU A 151 0.07 15.45 -6.93
CA LEU A 151 0.38 16.76 -6.38
C LEU A 151 1.32 17.54 -7.31
N ALA A 152 1.14 18.86 -7.33
CA ALA A 152 2.13 19.78 -7.88
C ALA A 152 3.47 19.62 -7.14
N PRO A 153 4.64 19.71 -7.82
CA PRO A 153 5.94 19.45 -7.22
C PRO A 153 6.20 20.17 -5.88
N GLU A 154 5.78 21.43 -5.76
CA GLU A 154 5.90 22.26 -4.57
C GLU A 154 5.02 21.81 -3.39
N ASN A 155 3.97 21.05 -3.65
CA ASN A 155 3.04 20.53 -2.65
C ASN A 155 3.36 19.08 -2.24
N ARG A 156 4.31 18.42 -2.92
CA ARG A 156 4.71 17.04 -2.63
C ARG A 156 5.48 16.97 -1.30
N PRO A 157 5.03 16.16 -0.33
CA PRO A 157 5.80 15.93 0.89
C PRO A 157 7.04 15.08 0.59
N SER A 158 8.08 15.20 1.42
CA SER A 158 9.20 14.27 1.36
C SER A 158 8.78 12.87 1.85
N ARG A 159 9.48 11.84 1.37
CA ARG A 159 9.34 10.47 1.87
C ARG A 159 9.47 10.38 3.39
N GLU A 160 10.42 11.12 3.94
CA GLU A 160 10.71 11.16 5.37
C GLU A 160 9.54 11.75 6.16
N LEU A 161 8.90 12.81 5.65
CA LEU A 161 7.71 13.38 6.26
C LEU A 161 6.54 12.40 6.20
N LEU A 162 6.31 11.77 5.05
CA LEU A 162 5.27 10.74 4.90
C LEU A 162 5.48 9.59 5.88
N LYS A 163 6.69 9.03 5.93
CA LYS A 163 7.02 7.97 6.87
C LYS A 163 6.80 8.41 8.32
N LYS A 164 7.27 9.60 8.69
CA LYS A 164 7.08 10.15 10.04
C LYS A 164 5.60 10.29 10.41
N VAL A 165 4.76 10.73 9.48
CA VAL A 165 3.31 10.84 9.68
C VAL A 165 2.69 9.45 9.86
N GLY A 166 3.03 8.47 9.02
CA GLY A 166 2.54 7.10 9.17
C GLY A 166 2.98 6.44 10.49
N ASP A 167 4.23 6.67 10.90
CA ASP A 167 4.76 6.19 12.19
C ASP A 167 4.01 6.82 13.37
N ALA A 168 3.93 8.15 13.41
CA ALA A 168 3.22 8.87 14.46
C ALA A 168 1.73 8.48 14.53
N TYR A 169 1.10 8.18 13.38
CA TYR A 169 -0.29 7.74 13.35
C TYR A 169 -0.48 6.38 14.01
N LEU A 170 0.49 5.47 13.88
CA LEU A 170 0.45 4.17 14.53
C LEU A 170 0.89 4.25 16.00
N ASP A 171 1.75 5.19 16.34
CA ASP A 171 2.35 5.34 17.66
C ASP A 171 1.46 6.10 18.66
N MET A 172 0.47 6.88 18.21
CA MET A 172 -0.44 7.65 19.09
C MET A 172 -1.23 6.80 20.10
N TRP A 173 -1.32 5.48 19.88
CA TRP A 173 -1.93 4.55 20.83
C TRP A 173 -1.05 4.21 22.03
N THR A 174 0.27 4.36 21.90
CA THR A 174 1.25 4.07 22.95
C THR A 174 1.98 5.31 23.46
N ASP A 175 2.23 6.29 22.59
CA ASP A 175 2.91 7.54 22.92
C ASP A 175 1.89 8.69 22.97
N ALA A 176 1.75 9.30 24.15
CA ALA A 176 0.85 10.42 24.39
C ALA A 176 1.17 11.68 23.58
N LYS A 177 2.38 11.81 23.04
CA LYS A 177 2.82 12.96 22.25
C LYS A 177 2.78 12.74 20.74
N ALA A 178 2.65 11.50 20.27
CA ALA A 178 2.78 11.19 18.85
C ALA A 178 1.72 11.90 18.00
N ALA A 179 0.47 11.93 18.47
CA ALA A 179 -0.64 12.65 17.83
C ALA A 179 -0.34 14.15 17.58
N ASP A 180 0.36 14.80 18.53
CA ASP A 180 0.70 16.23 18.46
C ASP A 180 1.83 16.52 17.47
N THR A 181 2.59 15.51 17.06
CA THR A 181 3.66 15.66 16.07
C THR A 181 3.16 15.61 14.63
N ILE A 182 1.91 15.17 14.42
CA ILE A 182 1.29 15.06 13.11
C ILE A 182 0.80 16.46 12.67
N PRO A 183 1.20 16.94 11.49
CA PRO A 183 0.81 18.26 11.02
C PRO A 183 -0.61 18.21 10.43
N TRP A 184 -1.64 18.18 11.28
CA TRP A 184 -3.04 18.10 10.85
C TRP A 184 -3.48 19.33 10.02
N GLY A 185 -4.20 19.09 8.91
CA GLY A 185 -4.89 20.13 8.16
C GLY A 185 -6.19 20.56 8.85
N THR A 186 -6.60 21.82 8.71
CA THR A 186 -7.86 22.32 9.32
C THR A 186 -9.12 21.78 8.64
N GLN A 187 -9.00 21.32 7.39
CA GLN A 187 -10.09 20.73 6.58
C GLN A 187 -9.77 19.28 6.20
N CYS A 188 -9.12 18.55 7.10
CA CYS A 188 -8.77 17.16 6.86
C CYS A 188 -9.91 16.22 7.27
N GLU A 189 -9.95 15.04 6.64
CA GLU A 189 -10.97 14.02 6.90
C GLU A 189 -10.33 12.70 7.31
N ARG A 190 -10.94 12.02 8.28
CA ARG A 190 -10.54 10.67 8.68
C ARG A 190 -11.74 9.74 8.58
N VAL A 191 -11.58 8.66 7.82
CA VAL A 191 -12.56 7.59 7.66
C VAL A 191 -11.97 6.33 8.29
N GLU A 192 -12.39 6.02 9.51
CA GLU A 192 -11.95 4.82 10.25
C GLU A 192 -12.98 3.71 10.06
N GLY A 193 -12.70 2.75 9.19
CA GLY A 193 -13.70 1.82 8.65
C GLY A 193 -14.75 2.59 7.82
N SER A 194 -15.81 3.06 8.49
CA SER A 194 -16.80 3.98 7.92
C SER A 194 -17.19 5.11 8.88
N ALA A 195 -16.50 5.26 10.01
CA ALA A 195 -16.67 6.37 10.93
C ALA A 195 -15.92 7.61 10.41
N LEU A 196 -16.66 8.66 10.10
CA LEU A 196 -16.11 9.91 9.57
C LEU A 196 -15.86 10.93 10.68
N THR A 197 -14.65 11.45 10.75
CA THR A 197 -14.24 12.53 11.66
C THR A 197 -13.72 13.73 10.87
N ARG A 198 -14.24 14.93 11.19
CA ARG A 198 -13.87 16.22 10.59
C ARG A 198 -13.85 17.31 11.67
N PRO A 199 -12.76 18.06 11.84
CA PRO A 199 -11.43 17.82 11.25
C PRO A 199 -10.84 16.50 11.75
N CYS A 200 -10.05 15.84 10.91
CA CYS A 200 -9.48 14.51 11.16
C CYS A 200 -8.61 14.41 12.43
N GLY A 201 -8.00 15.52 12.86
CA GLY A 201 -7.21 15.61 14.09
C GLY A 201 -8.05 15.68 15.38
N GLY A 202 -9.37 15.57 15.29
CA GLY A 202 -10.25 15.47 16.45
C GLY A 202 -10.29 14.06 17.04
N SER A 203 -10.46 13.99 18.37
CA SER A 203 -10.67 12.73 19.12
C SER A 203 -9.58 11.68 18.85
N LEU A 204 -8.32 12.09 18.95
CA LEU A 204 -7.17 11.21 18.80
C LEU A 204 -6.82 10.53 20.14
N PRO A 205 -6.32 9.28 20.12
CA PRO A 205 -5.70 8.69 21.29
C PRO A 205 -4.41 9.46 21.67
N HIS A 206 -4.17 9.56 22.97
CA HIS A 206 -2.94 10.11 23.55
C HIS A 206 -2.33 9.05 24.47
N GLY A 207 -1.92 7.93 23.88
CA GLY A 207 -1.41 6.77 24.58
C GLY A 207 -2.52 5.92 25.21
N GLY A 208 -2.14 5.12 26.21
CA GLY A 208 -3.04 4.25 26.98
C GLY A 208 -2.89 2.77 26.67
N SER A 209 -2.36 2.41 25.49
CA SER A 209 -1.95 1.05 25.22
C SER A 209 -0.51 0.78 25.67
N THR A 210 -0.24 -0.43 26.13
CA THR A 210 1.11 -0.93 26.43
C THR A 210 1.71 -1.74 25.27
N LYS A 211 0.95 -1.94 24.19
CA LYS A 211 1.34 -2.74 23.04
C LYS A 211 1.45 -1.86 21.80
N PRO A 212 2.66 -1.67 21.24
CA PRO A 212 2.82 -0.90 20.01
C PRO A 212 2.26 -1.68 18.81
N ASN A 213 1.64 -0.96 17.87
CA ASN A 213 1.18 -1.54 16.60
C ASN A 213 2.38 -2.07 15.81
N GLY A 214 2.42 -3.40 15.62
CA GLY A 214 3.54 -4.11 15.01
C GLY A 214 3.34 -4.43 13.53
N ASN A 215 4.24 -5.28 13.02
CA ASN A 215 4.16 -5.84 11.68
C ASN A 215 3.91 -4.77 10.60
N ARG A 216 4.63 -3.65 10.63
CA ARG A 216 4.37 -2.51 9.73
C ARG A 216 5.02 -2.73 8.37
N ARG A 217 4.24 -2.61 7.30
CA ARG A 217 4.69 -2.74 5.90
C ARG A 217 4.28 -1.48 5.16
N TYR A 218 5.24 -0.75 4.62
CA TYR A 218 5.02 0.58 4.05
C TYR A 218 4.97 0.52 2.52
N VAL A 219 4.11 1.36 1.96
CA VAL A 219 4.17 1.87 0.58
C VAL A 219 4.06 3.38 0.67
N ILE A 220 5.05 4.10 0.17
CA ILE A 220 5.13 5.56 0.23
C ILE A 220 5.27 6.12 -1.19
N ASP A 221 4.36 7.02 -1.57
CA ASP A 221 4.29 7.66 -2.88
C ASP A 221 4.27 9.18 -2.73
N GLU A 222 5.42 9.84 -2.95
CA GLU A 222 5.58 11.29 -2.87
C GLU A 222 4.79 12.03 -3.95
N THR A 223 4.53 11.38 -5.09
CA THR A 223 3.79 11.99 -6.23
C THR A 223 2.33 12.23 -5.86
N VAL A 224 1.74 11.29 -5.14
CA VAL A 224 0.38 11.39 -4.59
C VAL A 224 0.39 12.01 -3.19
N GLY A 225 1.54 12.03 -2.51
CA GLY A 225 1.65 12.43 -1.12
C GLY A 225 0.97 11.42 -0.19
N SER A 226 1.08 10.11 -0.49
CA SER A 226 0.44 9.04 0.27
C SER A 226 1.46 8.15 1.00
N VAL A 227 1.11 7.73 2.21
CA VAL A 227 1.74 6.60 2.91
C VAL A 227 0.66 5.61 3.31
N ASP A 228 0.73 4.38 2.79
CA ASP A 228 0.00 3.25 3.33
C ASP A 228 0.90 2.44 4.26
N VAL A 229 0.30 1.99 5.36
CA VAL A 229 0.90 1.03 6.27
C VAL A 229 -0.08 -0.10 6.54
N LEU A 230 0.16 -1.27 5.95
CA LEU A 230 -0.44 -2.51 6.45
C LEU A 230 0.26 -2.89 7.76
N CYS A 231 -0.52 -3.19 8.81
CA CYS A 231 0.03 -3.43 10.14
C CYS A 231 -0.75 -4.51 10.92
N SER A 232 -0.27 -4.79 12.13
CA SER A 232 -1.08 -5.37 13.19
C SER A 232 -1.50 -4.29 14.17
N PHE A 233 -2.80 -4.14 14.41
CA PHE A 233 -3.37 -3.23 15.40
C PHE A 233 -3.30 -3.85 16.81
N ASP A 234 -2.09 -4.11 17.26
CA ASP A 234 -1.80 -4.74 18.56
C ASP A 234 -2.25 -3.89 19.75
N SER A 235 -2.39 -2.57 19.55
CA SER A 235 -2.86 -1.67 20.60
C SER A 235 -4.33 -1.90 20.98
N LEU A 236 -5.17 -2.42 20.08
CA LEU A 236 -6.58 -2.72 20.32
C LEU A 236 -6.90 -4.22 20.42
N GLY A 237 -6.11 -5.10 19.81
CA GLY A 237 -6.41 -6.53 19.86
C GLY A 237 -5.72 -7.44 18.85
N ASN A 238 -4.61 -7.01 18.24
CA ASN A 238 -3.91 -7.74 17.16
C ASN A 238 -4.83 -7.92 15.94
N TYR A 239 -5.54 -6.84 15.57
CA TYR A 239 -6.41 -6.82 14.40
C TYR A 239 -5.58 -6.61 13.12
N PRO A 240 -5.88 -7.33 12.03
CA PRO A 240 -5.35 -6.98 10.72
C PRO A 240 -5.84 -5.60 10.29
N ASP A 241 -4.92 -4.72 9.90
CA ASP A 241 -5.27 -3.32 9.69
C ASP A 241 -4.43 -2.66 8.58
N SER A 242 -4.99 -1.61 8.00
CA SER A 242 -4.35 -0.72 7.02
C SER A 242 -4.61 0.72 7.42
N HIS A 243 -3.59 1.57 7.34
CA HIS A 243 -3.74 3.01 7.44
C HIS A 243 -3.11 3.69 6.24
N GLU A 244 -3.93 4.38 5.45
CA GLU A 244 -3.44 5.27 4.39
C GLU A 244 -3.60 6.72 4.83
N VAL A 245 -2.51 7.50 4.77
CA VAL A 245 -2.52 8.92 5.09
C VAL A 245 -2.04 9.73 3.89
N ARG A 246 -2.85 10.71 3.47
CA ARG A 246 -2.47 11.73 2.49
C ARG A 246 -1.93 12.97 3.18
N VAL A 247 -0.77 13.44 2.75
CA VAL A 247 -0.16 14.70 3.14
C VAL A 247 0.00 15.58 1.91
N GLU A 248 -0.50 16.81 1.98
CA GLU A 248 -0.45 17.81 0.92
C GLU A 248 0.05 19.14 1.51
N ALA A 249 1.02 19.77 0.84
CA ALA A 249 1.65 21.01 1.33
C ALA A 249 2.10 20.91 2.81
N GLY A 250 2.62 19.73 3.19
CA GLY A 250 3.10 19.43 4.53
C GLY A 250 2.01 19.23 5.60
N LYS A 251 0.71 19.17 5.22
CA LYS A 251 -0.41 18.95 6.15
C LYS A 251 -1.18 17.67 5.79
N VAL A 252 -1.62 16.92 6.81
CA VAL A 252 -2.52 15.77 6.60
C VAL A 252 -3.85 16.26 6.02
N LYS A 253 -4.27 15.65 4.92
CA LYS A 253 -5.53 15.96 4.23
C LYS A 253 -6.56 14.85 4.39
N TYR A 254 -6.16 13.59 4.21
CA TYR A 254 -7.04 12.42 4.34
C TYR A 254 -6.37 11.32 5.15
N VAL A 255 -7.17 10.58 5.92
CA VAL A 255 -6.76 9.37 6.62
C VAL A 255 -7.82 8.30 6.38
N HIS A 256 -7.43 7.16 5.83
CA HIS A 256 -8.29 5.99 5.67
C HIS A 256 -7.76 4.87 6.54
N THR A 257 -8.66 4.17 7.26
CA THR A 257 -8.29 2.93 7.94
C THR A 257 -9.23 1.80 7.57
N ILE A 258 -8.68 0.58 7.51
CA ILE A 258 -9.41 -0.64 7.16
C ILE A 258 -9.02 -1.73 8.15
N THR A 259 -9.84 -1.92 9.18
CA THR A 259 -9.57 -2.85 10.29
C THR A 259 -10.51 -4.06 10.21
N VAL A 260 -9.97 -5.28 10.38
CA VAL A 260 -10.71 -6.55 10.25
C VAL A 260 -11.07 -7.17 11.58
#